data_AF-A0A6I8M3L4-F1
#
_entry.id   AF-A0A6I8M3L4-F1
#
_cell.length_a   1.000
_cell.length_b   1.000
_cell.length_c   1.000
_cell.angle_alpha   90.00
_cell.angle_beta   90.00
_cell.angle_gamma   90.00
#
_symmetry.space_group_name_H-M   'P 1'
#
loop_
_entity.id
_entity.type
_entity.pdbx_description
1 polymer ?
#
loop_
_entity_poly.entity_id
_entity_poly.type
_entity_poly.pdbx_seq_one_letter_code
_entity_poly.pdbx_strand_id
1 'polypeptide(L)'
;MATLRDAREPELNSGILPGNVRADDWIMLVLAAGSVGLLGFMVLSPPARDVGLVIFYVDCGICSIFLLEFLWRWRKRRWAKKFLVRNWYELFAMIPVAHPAMLAHKFVSVVLLLVRIGRAADRALGEQFTYRLVDKLSEPIVKAIKKPITIAVLDEVVKVLETGNYPENLAKSLGANKDELRTIIAEKIAADPQLGKLKRLPFHDEIVRTVVDTSFRVLLEVLVDPRIDDFFSAVVRDNREQIRQAVQLGLNEVDDDEKEQSLPVRTQHSAALEYDRLHPKSRL
;
A
#
# COMPACT_ATOMS: atom_id res chain seq x y z
N MET A 1 -21.34 19.63 -8.84
CA MET A 1 -22.18 18.60 -9.50
C MET A 1 -21.60 17.25 -9.14
N ALA A 2 -22.25 16.54 -8.22
CA ALA A 2 -21.85 15.24 -7.73
C ALA A 2 -22.46 14.14 -8.61
N THR A 3 -21.63 13.22 -9.12
CA THR A 3 -22.09 11.98 -9.75
C THR A 3 -21.80 10.82 -8.79
N LEU A 4 -22.81 10.54 -7.97
CA LEU A 4 -22.96 9.31 -7.18
C LEU A 4 -23.25 8.14 -8.14
N ARG A 5 -22.30 7.21 -8.31
CA ARG A 5 -22.57 5.78 -8.61
C ARG A 5 -21.26 4.99 -8.68
N ASP A 6 -20.75 4.58 -7.53
CA ASP A 6 -20.12 3.26 -7.41
C ASP A 6 -20.29 2.73 -5.98
N ALA A 7 -21.55 2.51 -5.61
CA ALA A 7 -21.91 1.67 -4.49
C ALA A 7 -22.04 0.24 -5.02
N ARG A 8 -20.92 -0.50 -5.07
CA ARG A 8 -20.99 -1.97 -5.09
C ARG A 8 -21.05 -2.46 -3.66
N GLU A 9 -22.28 -2.50 -3.17
CA GLU A 9 -22.68 -3.28 -2.01
C GLU A 9 -22.16 -4.73 -2.15
N PRO A 10 -21.44 -5.28 -1.15
CA PRO A 10 -21.31 -6.72 -1.03
C PRO A 10 -22.59 -7.24 -0.35
N GLU A 11 -23.70 -7.25 -1.07
CA GLU A 11 -24.81 -8.11 -0.69
C GLU A 11 -24.37 -9.56 -0.90
N LEU A 12 -24.13 -10.25 0.20
CA LEU A 12 -24.61 -11.62 0.43
C LEU A 12 -24.60 -11.89 1.94
N ASN A 13 -25.54 -11.23 2.59
CA ASN A 13 -26.30 -11.82 3.68
C ASN A 13 -26.88 -13.16 3.20
N SER A 14 -26.21 -14.26 3.54
CA SER A 14 -26.86 -15.56 3.68
C SER A 14 -26.13 -16.38 4.73
N GLY A 15 -26.50 -16.14 5.99
CA GLY A 15 -26.29 -17.10 7.07
C GLY A 15 -25.82 -16.57 8.41
N ILE A 16 -25.84 -15.26 8.70
CA ILE A 16 -25.63 -14.76 10.06
C ILE A 16 -26.87 -13.95 10.47
N LEU A 17 -27.86 -14.66 11.00
CA LEU A 17 -28.79 -14.05 11.95
C LEU A 17 -28.04 -13.94 13.29
N PRO A 18 -28.00 -12.77 13.94
CA PRO A 18 -27.52 -12.65 15.30
C PRO A 18 -28.59 -13.25 16.22
N GLY A 19 -28.36 -14.48 16.68
CA GLY A 19 -29.27 -15.15 17.62
C GLY A 19 -29.80 -16.50 17.14
N ASN A 20 -28.92 -17.45 16.82
CA ASN A 20 -29.11 -18.86 17.17
C ASN A 20 -27.77 -19.58 16.95
N VAL A 21 -27.04 -19.89 18.02
CA VAL A 21 -25.91 -20.83 17.93
C VAL A 21 -26.56 -22.17 17.58
N ARG A 22 -26.56 -22.57 16.30
CA ARG A 22 -27.17 -23.86 15.92
C ARG A 22 -26.46 -24.96 16.70
N ALA A 23 -27.22 -25.91 17.24
CA ALA A 23 -26.66 -27.09 17.92
C ALA A 23 -25.58 -27.77 17.05
N ASP A 24 -25.74 -27.68 15.72
CA ASP A 24 -24.78 -28.13 14.70
C ASP A 24 -23.36 -27.55 14.91
N ASP A 25 -23.22 -26.27 15.27
CA ASP A 25 -21.91 -25.63 15.48
C ASP A 25 -21.23 -26.08 16.77
N TRP A 26 -22.03 -26.33 17.82
CA TRP A 26 -21.54 -26.91 19.08
C TRP A 26 -21.13 -28.36 18.91
N ILE A 27 -21.91 -29.16 18.18
CA ILE A 27 -21.57 -30.55 17.84
C ILE A 27 -20.23 -30.59 17.07
N MET A 28 -20.07 -29.69 16.10
CA MET A 28 -18.85 -29.59 15.31
C MET A 28 -17.64 -29.11 16.10
N LEU A 29 -17.84 -28.21 17.06
CA LEU A 29 -16.79 -27.76 17.97
C LEU A 29 -16.37 -28.89 18.93
N VAL A 30 -17.32 -29.65 19.48
CA VAL A 30 -17.05 -30.82 20.33
C VAL A 30 -16.32 -31.90 19.54
N LEU A 31 -16.73 -32.18 18.29
CA LEU A 31 -16.04 -33.09 17.39
C LEU A 31 -14.60 -32.62 17.10
N ALA A 32 -14.39 -31.31 16.91
CA ALA A 32 -13.06 -30.75 16.65
C ALA A 32 -12.17 -30.84 17.90
N ALA A 33 -12.70 -30.52 19.07
CA ALA A 33 -12.00 -30.67 20.35
C ALA A 33 -11.65 -32.15 20.62
N GLY A 34 -12.59 -33.07 20.35
CA GLY A 34 -12.37 -34.50 20.44
C GLY A 34 -11.29 -34.99 19.49
N SER A 35 -11.29 -34.51 18.23
CA SER A 35 -10.27 -34.84 17.23
C SER A 35 -8.87 -34.35 17.60
N VAL A 36 -8.76 -33.15 18.17
CA VAL A 36 -7.49 -32.59 18.68
C VAL A 36 -7.02 -33.36 19.91
N GLY A 37 -7.93 -33.66 20.85
CA GLY A 37 -7.63 -34.41 22.07
C GLY A 37 -7.17 -35.83 21.77
N LEU A 38 -7.83 -36.52 20.84
CA LEU A 38 -7.49 -37.88 20.40
C LEU A 38 -6.09 -37.93 19.76
N LEU A 39 -5.78 -36.96 18.88
CA LEU A 39 -4.46 -36.86 18.25
C LEU A 39 -3.38 -36.48 19.27
N GLY A 40 -3.66 -35.52 20.15
CA GLY A 40 -2.75 -35.10 21.23
C GLY A 40 -2.43 -36.25 22.18
N PHE A 41 -3.44 -37.05 22.56
CA PHE A 41 -3.26 -38.26 23.36
C PHE A 41 -2.35 -39.27 22.67
N MET A 42 -2.54 -39.50 21.37
CA MET A 42 -1.70 -40.42 20.58
C MET A 42 -0.23 -39.96 20.48
N VAL A 43 0.00 -38.64 20.44
CA VAL A 43 1.35 -38.05 20.42
C VAL A 43 2.03 -38.15 21.79
N LEU A 44 1.30 -37.94 22.88
CA LEU A 44 1.81 -37.95 24.26
C LEU A 44 1.96 -39.37 24.82
N SER A 45 1.08 -40.30 24.43
CA SER A 45 1.05 -41.68 24.94
C SER A 45 0.78 -42.64 23.77
N PRO A 46 1.82 -43.27 23.19
CA PRO A 46 1.66 -44.24 22.10
C PRO A 46 0.89 -45.47 22.60
N PRO A 47 -0.36 -45.70 22.16
CA PRO A 47 -1.17 -46.79 22.69
C PRO A 47 -0.77 -48.14 22.09
N ALA A 48 -1.14 -49.23 22.77
CA ALA A 48 -0.99 -50.59 22.23
C ALA A 48 -1.73 -50.75 20.89
N ARG A 49 -1.26 -51.65 20.02
CA ARG A 49 -1.72 -51.79 18.61
C ARG A 49 -3.23 -51.92 18.46
N ASP A 50 -3.89 -52.64 19.37
CA ASP A 50 -5.34 -52.86 19.32
C ASP A 50 -6.14 -51.59 19.63
N VAL A 51 -5.67 -50.79 20.59
CA VAL A 51 -6.27 -49.50 20.94
C VAL A 51 -6.01 -48.47 19.84
N GLY A 52 -4.85 -48.53 19.18
CA GLY A 52 -4.52 -47.67 18.05
C GLY A 52 -5.46 -47.83 16.85
N LEU A 53 -5.92 -49.05 16.57
CA LEU A 53 -6.88 -49.32 15.49
C LEU A 53 -8.26 -48.75 15.78
N VAL A 54 -8.74 -48.87 17.02
CA VAL A 54 -10.03 -48.27 17.44
C VAL A 54 -9.97 -46.75 17.32
N ILE A 55 -8.88 -46.15 17.79
CA ILE A 55 -8.62 -44.71 17.66
C ILE A 55 -8.60 -44.29 16.18
N PHE A 56 -8.00 -45.10 15.31
CA PHE A 56 -7.98 -44.83 13.87
C PHE A 56 -9.38 -44.83 13.24
N TYR A 57 -10.23 -45.82 13.56
CA TYR A 57 -11.60 -45.84 13.05
C TYR A 57 -12.44 -44.66 13.55
N VAL A 58 -12.25 -44.26 14.81
CA VAL A 58 -12.92 -43.08 15.37
C VAL A 58 -12.44 -41.80 14.69
N ASP A 59 -11.13 -41.63 14.48
CA ASP A 59 -10.57 -40.48 13.76
C ASP A 59 -11.07 -40.42 12.31
N CYS A 60 -11.13 -41.56 11.63
CA CYS A 60 -11.66 -41.68 10.28
C CYS A 60 -13.15 -41.29 10.21
N GLY A 61 -13.95 -41.67 11.21
CA GLY A 61 -15.34 -41.27 11.34
C GLY A 61 -15.49 -39.76 11.50
N ILE A 62 -14.70 -39.15 12.39
CA ILE A 62 -14.71 -37.70 12.62
C ILE A 62 -14.25 -36.93 11.37
N CYS A 63 -13.18 -37.38 10.71
CA CYS A 63 -12.70 -36.82 9.45
C CYS A 63 -13.75 -36.91 8.34
N SER A 64 -14.50 -38.01 8.27
CA SER A 64 -15.57 -38.20 7.27
C SER A 64 -16.73 -37.21 7.49
N ILE A 65 -17.13 -36.97 8.74
CA ILE A 65 -18.15 -35.97 9.08
C ILE A 65 -17.68 -34.57 8.64
N PHE A 66 -16.43 -34.22 8.92
CA PHE A 66 -15.85 -32.96 8.47
C PHE A 66 -15.77 -32.84 6.96
N LEU A 67 -15.52 -33.96 6.27
CA LEU A 67 -15.48 -34.02 4.81
C LEU A 67 -16.84 -33.79 4.17
N LEU A 68 -17.87 -34.42 4.70
CA LEU A 68 -19.23 -34.24 4.22
C LEU A 68 -19.71 -32.80 4.43
N GLU A 69 -19.42 -32.18 5.57
CA GLU A 69 -19.77 -30.78 5.79
C GLU A 69 -19.02 -29.83 4.84
N PHE A 70 -17.73 -30.06 4.62
CA PHE A 70 -16.94 -29.25 3.70
C PHE A 70 -17.47 -29.35 2.26
N LEU A 71 -17.73 -30.57 1.78
CA LEU A 71 -18.31 -30.82 0.46
C LEU A 71 -19.68 -30.16 0.32
N TRP A 72 -20.51 -30.22 1.37
CA TRP A 72 -21.82 -29.57 1.40
C TRP A 72 -21.70 -28.04 1.32
N ARG A 73 -20.79 -27.43 2.10
CA ARG A 73 -20.51 -25.98 2.05
C ARG A 73 -19.93 -25.56 0.69
N TRP A 74 -19.03 -26.36 0.12
CA TRP A 74 -18.44 -26.09 -1.19
C TRP A 74 -19.46 -26.18 -2.33
N ARG A 75 -20.37 -27.17 -2.26
CA ARG A 75 -21.50 -27.31 -3.20
C ARG A 75 -22.44 -26.11 -3.11
N LYS A 76 -22.80 -25.66 -1.90
CA LYS A 76 -23.66 -24.47 -1.71
C LYS A 76 -23.06 -23.20 -2.33
N ARG A 77 -21.73 -23.07 -2.35
CA ARG A 77 -21.00 -21.94 -2.95
C ARG A 77 -20.63 -22.15 -4.43
N ARG A 78 -21.38 -23.01 -5.14
CA ARG A 78 -21.21 -23.28 -6.58
C ARG A 78 -19.78 -23.67 -6.97
N TRP A 79 -19.08 -24.42 -6.11
CA TRP A 79 -17.76 -24.98 -6.44
C TRP A 79 -16.67 -23.94 -6.74
N ALA A 80 -16.77 -22.74 -6.14
CA ALA A 80 -15.79 -21.68 -6.37
C ALA A 80 -14.37 -22.10 -5.96
N LYS A 81 -13.38 -22.00 -6.87
CA LYS A 81 -11.97 -22.29 -6.58
C LYS A 81 -11.39 -21.39 -5.47
N LYS A 82 -11.88 -20.15 -5.37
CA LYS A 82 -11.52 -19.20 -4.30
C LYS A 82 -11.86 -19.73 -2.90
N PHE A 83 -12.89 -20.58 -2.78
CA PHE A 83 -13.24 -21.23 -1.51
C PHE A 83 -12.18 -22.25 -1.07
N LEU A 84 -11.56 -22.97 -2.02
CA LEU A 84 -10.55 -23.98 -1.70
C LEU A 84 -9.22 -23.34 -1.27
N VAL A 85 -8.78 -22.30 -2.00
CA VAL A 85 -7.59 -21.51 -1.62
C VAL A 85 -7.79 -20.83 -0.26
N ARG A 86 -9.01 -20.43 0.07
CA ARG A 86 -9.34 -19.82 1.36
C ARG A 86 -9.36 -20.83 2.51
N ASN A 87 -9.96 -21.99 2.31
CA ASN A 87 -10.16 -23.00 3.35
C ASN A 87 -9.19 -24.18 3.21
N TRP A 88 -7.97 -23.92 2.72
CA TRP A 88 -6.96 -24.96 2.49
C TRP A 88 -6.63 -25.73 3.77
N TYR A 89 -6.64 -25.06 4.93
CA TYR A 89 -6.47 -25.69 6.24
C TYR A 89 -7.59 -26.67 6.59
N GLU A 90 -8.82 -26.41 6.17
CA GLU A 90 -9.93 -27.34 6.35
C GLU A 90 -9.70 -28.62 5.55
N LEU A 91 -9.07 -28.53 4.37
CA LEU A 91 -8.69 -29.66 3.52
C LEU A 91 -7.66 -30.57 4.20
N PHE A 92 -6.62 -29.99 4.80
CA PHE A 92 -5.59 -30.75 5.50
C PHE A 92 -6.09 -31.38 6.81
N ALA A 93 -7.05 -30.74 7.48
CA ALA A 93 -7.66 -31.30 8.69
C ALA A 93 -8.50 -32.57 8.43
N MET A 94 -8.82 -32.89 7.16
CA MET A 94 -9.60 -34.06 6.77
C MET A 94 -8.76 -35.32 6.57
N ILE A 95 -7.43 -35.21 6.57
CA ILE A 95 -6.55 -36.35 6.41
C ILE A 95 -6.52 -37.14 7.74
N PRO A 96 -6.94 -38.42 7.75
CA PRO A 96 -6.87 -39.25 8.94
C PRO A 96 -5.40 -39.47 9.30
N VAL A 97 -4.98 -39.00 10.48
CA VAL A 97 -3.56 -39.01 10.88
C VAL A 97 -3.15 -40.32 11.54
N ALA A 98 -4.14 -41.11 11.97
CA ALA A 98 -3.91 -42.35 12.71
C ALA A 98 -3.47 -43.54 11.83
N HIS A 99 -2.98 -43.31 10.61
CA HIS A 99 -2.32 -44.38 9.85
C HIS A 99 -0.96 -44.68 10.53
N PRO A 100 -0.69 -45.93 10.97
CA PRO A 100 0.53 -46.28 11.71
C PRO A 100 1.86 -45.95 11.01
N ALA A 101 1.85 -45.74 9.69
CA ALA A 101 3.02 -45.31 8.91
C ALA A 101 3.32 -43.80 9.02
N MET A 102 2.30 -42.95 9.26
CA MET A 102 2.44 -41.49 9.34
C MET A 102 2.92 -41.02 10.73
N LEU A 103 2.63 -41.82 11.78
CA LEU A 103 3.13 -41.60 13.15
C LEU A 103 4.65 -41.70 13.26
N ALA A 104 5.32 -42.37 12.33
CA ALA A 104 6.77 -42.44 12.26
C ALA A 104 7.41 -41.06 11.98
N HIS A 105 6.70 -40.17 11.29
CA HIS A 105 7.16 -38.83 10.95
C HIS A 105 6.55 -37.79 11.91
N LYS A 106 7.17 -37.62 13.08
CA LYS A 106 6.76 -36.66 14.12
C LYS A 106 6.44 -35.25 13.58
N PHE A 107 7.18 -34.80 12.56
CA PHE A 107 6.93 -33.51 11.89
C PHE A 107 5.55 -33.43 11.25
N VAL A 108 5.12 -34.47 10.52
CA VAL A 108 3.81 -34.52 9.86
C VAL A 108 2.70 -34.52 10.90
N SER A 109 2.85 -35.30 11.97
CA SER A 109 1.88 -35.35 13.08
C SER A 109 1.75 -34.00 13.79
N VAL A 110 2.86 -33.29 14.04
CA VAL A 110 2.86 -31.96 14.67
C VAL A 110 2.21 -30.93 13.76
N VAL A 111 2.57 -30.91 12.46
CA VAL A 111 1.95 -29.98 11.50
C VAL A 111 0.45 -30.21 11.40
N LEU A 112 -0.01 -31.46 11.35
CA LEU A 112 -1.45 -31.77 11.28
C LEU A 112 -2.17 -31.46 12.61
N LEU A 113 -1.51 -31.65 13.75
CA LEU A 113 -2.03 -31.20 15.06
C LEU A 113 -2.21 -29.68 15.07
N LEU A 114 -1.22 -28.92 14.59
CA LEU A 114 -1.31 -27.46 14.48
C LEU A 114 -2.43 -27.03 13.53
N VAL A 115 -2.61 -27.71 12.41
CA VAL A 115 -3.72 -27.46 11.47
C VAL A 115 -5.08 -27.74 12.13
N ARG A 116 -5.21 -28.84 12.88
CA ARG A 116 -6.45 -29.17 13.61
C ARG A 116 -6.75 -28.18 14.74
N ILE A 117 -5.73 -27.74 15.48
CA ILE A 117 -5.85 -26.66 16.47
C ILE A 117 -6.28 -25.36 15.80
N GLY A 118 -5.65 -25.01 14.66
CA GLY A 118 -6.02 -23.82 13.88
C GLY A 118 -7.48 -23.86 13.43
N ARG A 119 -7.97 -25.01 12.96
CA ARG A 119 -9.39 -25.21 12.63
C ARG A 119 -10.31 -25.11 13.85
N ALA A 120 -9.93 -25.72 14.98
CA ALA A 120 -10.71 -25.65 16.21
C ALA A 120 -10.80 -24.21 16.73
N ALA A 121 -9.70 -23.45 16.64
CA ALA A 121 -9.66 -22.04 16.97
C ALA A 121 -10.50 -21.19 16.02
N ASP A 122 -10.43 -21.43 14.71
CA ASP A 122 -11.24 -20.74 13.70
C ASP A 122 -12.75 -20.99 13.91
N ARG A 123 -13.14 -22.20 14.34
CA ARG A 123 -14.53 -22.53 14.71
C ARG A 123 -14.97 -21.86 16.02
N ALA A 124 -14.08 -21.80 17.02
CA ALA A 124 -14.39 -21.19 18.32
C ALA A 124 -14.44 -19.65 18.29
N LEU A 125 -13.65 -19.03 17.40
CA LEU A 125 -13.50 -17.56 17.31
C LEU A 125 -14.26 -16.93 16.14
N GLY A 126 -14.97 -17.74 15.33
CA GLY A 126 -15.73 -17.33 14.14
C GLY A 126 -14.86 -17.23 12.88
N GLU A 127 -15.46 -17.46 11.70
CA GLU A 127 -14.86 -17.70 10.35
C GLU A 127 -13.84 -16.65 9.79
N GLN A 128 -13.17 -15.84 10.62
CA GLN A 128 -12.32 -14.72 10.20
C GLN A 128 -11.09 -14.47 11.08
N PHE A 129 -10.77 -15.35 12.04
CA PHE A 129 -9.63 -15.12 12.95
C PHE A 129 -8.30 -15.02 12.18
N THR A 130 -8.10 -15.92 11.23
CA THR A 130 -6.88 -15.98 10.41
C THR A 130 -6.67 -14.71 9.58
N TYR A 131 -7.74 -14.15 9.01
CA TYR A 131 -7.68 -12.88 8.28
C TYR A 131 -7.28 -11.71 9.17
N ARG A 132 -7.95 -11.56 10.32
CA ARG A 132 -7.60 -10.50 11.27
C ARG A 132 -6.18 -10.65 11.81
N LEU A 133 -5.70 -11.88 11.96
CA LEU A 133 -4.33 -12.14 12.38
C LEU A 133 -3.32 -11.79 11.28
N VAL A 134 -3.56 -12.22 10.03
CA VAL A 134 -2.68 -11.89 8.90
C VAL A 134 -2.65 -10.38 8.68
N ASP A 135 -3.79 -9.71 8.63
CA ASP A 135 -3.84 -8.25 8.42
C ASP A 135 -3.12 -7.50 9.54
N LYS A 136 -3.35 -7.88 10.82
CA LYS A 136 -2.66 -7.26 11.96
C LYS A 136 -1.16 -7.52 12.00
N LEU A 137 -0.69 -8.65 11.47
CA LEU A 137 0.73 -8.98 11.43
C LEU A 137 1.42 -8.41 10.19
N SER A 138 0.72 -8.29 9.05
CA SER A 138 1.27 -7.76 7.80
C SER A 138 1.38 -6.24 7.81
N GLU A 139 0.44 -5.53 8.42
CA GLU A 139 0.46 -4.06 8.41
C GLU A 139 1.74 -3.45 9.03
N PRO A 140 2.24 -3.90 10.19
CA PRO A 140 3.50 -3.42 10.75
C PRO A 140 4.70 -3.76 9.87
N ILE A 141 4.72 -4.96 9.28
CA ILE A 141 5.81 -5.42 8.41
C ILE A 141 5.86 -4.55 7.14
N VAL A 142 4.73 -4.34 6.49
CA VAL A 142 4.63 -3.52 5.28
C VAL A 142 5.04 -2.08 5.57
N LYS A 143 4.56 -1.48 6.69
CA LYS A 143 4.96 -0.12 7.09
C LYS A 143 6.45 0.00 7.38
N ALA A 144 7.05 -1.01 8.04
CA ALA A 144 8.48 -1.04 8.34
C ALA A 144 9.34 -1.17 7.07
N ILE A 145 8.86 -1.87 6.04
CA ILE A 145 9.58 -2.09 4.79
C ILE A 145 9.41 -0.91 3.82
N LYS A 146 8.23 -0.27 3.78
CA LYS A 146 7.90 0.78 2.80
C LYS A 146 8.85 1.98 2.88
N LYS A 147 9.17 2.44 4.10
CA LYS A 147 10.05 3.61 4.30
C LYS A 147 11.48 3.38 3.78
N PRO A 148 12.20 2.31 4.17
CA PRO A 148 13.52 2.00 3.63
C PRO A 148 13.54 1.84 2.10
N ILE A 149 12.55 1.13 1.54
CA ILE A 149 12.48 0.94 0.08
C ILE A 149 12.29 2.28 -0.63
N THR A 150 11.38 3.14 -0.14
CA THR A 150 11.13 4.45 -0.75
C THR A 150 12.40 5.30 -0.74
N ILE A 151 13.14 5.32 0.37
CA ILE A 151 14.42 6.04 0.48
C ILE A 151 15.44 5.48 -0.52
N ALA A 152 15.59 4.16 -0.59
CA ALA A 152 16.54 3.52 -1.52
C ALA A 152 16.20 3.80 -2.99
N VAL A 153 14.91 3.78 -3.34
CA VAL A 153 14.44 4.13 -4.69
C VAL A 153 14.68 5.60 -4.99
N LEU A 154 14.39 6.50 -4.04
CA LEU A 154 14.67 7.93 -4.21
C LEU A 154 16.17 8.19 -4.40
N ASP A 155 17.03 7.50 -3.65
CA ASP A 155 18.48 7.61 -3.81
C ASP A 155 18.92 7.15 -5.21
N GLU A 156 18.32 6.09 -5.76
CA GLU A 156 18.63 5.61 -7.10
C GLU A 156 18.12 6.55 -8.19
N VAL A 157 16.88 7.04 -8.06
CA VAL A 157 16.31 8.03 -8.99
C VAL A 157 17.18 9.29 -9.00
N VAL A 158 17.65 9.77 -7.85
CA VAL A 158 18.49 10.98 -7.80
C VAL A 158 19.81 10.79 -8.50
N LYS A 159 20.47 9.62 -8.43
CA LYS A 159 21.67 9.37 -9.23
C LYS A 159 21.40 9.49 -10.74
N VAL A 160 20.20 9.07 -11.18
CA VAL A 160 19.77 9.24 -12.57
C VAL A 160 19.52 10.73 -12.88
N LEU A 161 18.94 11.48 -11.95
CA LEU A 161 18.78 12.94 -12.11
C LEU A 161 20.13 13.67 -12.12
N GLU A 162 21.09 13.27 -11.28
CA GLU A 162 22.44 13.88 -11.25
C GLU A 162 23.21 13.68 -12.57
N THR A 163 22.84 12.68 -13.38
CA THR A 163 23.47 12.41 -14.69
C THR A 163 22.71 13.00 -15.88
N GLY A 164 21.59 13.69 -15.64
CA GLY A 164 20.77 14.27 -16.70
C GLY A 164 21.14 15.72 -17.08
N ASN A 165 21.08 16.07 -18.36
CA ASN A 165 21.31 17.43 -18.87
C ASN A 165 20.10 18.36 -18.66
N TYR A 166 19.70 18.61 -17.42
CA TYR A 166 18.55 19.47 -17.09
C TYR A 166 18.67 20.92 -17.59
N PRO A 167 19.83 21.59 -17.47
CA PRO A 167 19.98 22.98 -17.94
C PRO A 167 19.76 23.09 -19.46
N GLU A 168 20.33 22.16 -20.22
CA GLU A 168 20.16 22.08 -21.67
C GLU A 168 18.70 21.76 -22.07
N ASN A 169 18.06 20.81 -21.39
CA ASN A 169 16.64 20.50 -21.61
C ASN A 169 15.73 21.68 -21.29
N LEU A 170 16.05 22.45 -20.26
CA LEU A 170 15.35 23.67 -19.89
C LEU A 170 15.57 24.75 -20.94
N ALA A 171 16.81 24.99 -21.38
CA ALA A 171 17.13 25.93 -22.46
C ALA A 171 16.37 25.59 -23.74
N LYS A 172 16.34 24.30 -24.12
CA LYS A 172 15.57 23.81 -25.28
C LYS A 172 14.08 24.10 -25.13
N SER A 173 13.51 23.85 -23.96
CA SER A 173 12.08 24.07 -23.68
C SER A 173 11.73 25.56 -23.65
N LEU A 174 12.56 26.41 -23.05
CA LEU A 174 12.39 27.87 -23.06
C LEU A 174 12.53 28.44 -24.46
N GLY A 175 13.49 27.94 -25.25
CA GLY A 175 13.68 28.34 -26.64
C GLY A 175 12.48 27.98 -27.52
N ALA A 176 11.93 26.77 -27.35
CA ALA A 176 10.76 26.30 -28.10
C ALA A 176 9.47 27.10 -27.78
N ASN A 177 9.34 27.62 -26.56
CA ASN A 177 8.16 28.37 -26.10
C ASN A 177 8.44 29.87 -25.92
N LYS A 178 9.47 30.41 -26.60
CA LYS A 178 9.94 31.79 -26.41
C LYS A 178 8.85 32.83 -26.66
N ASP A 179 8.04 32.66 -27.71
CA ASP A 179 7.01 33.63 -28.07
C ASP A 179 5.86 33.67 -27.06
N GLU A 180 5.46 32.51 -26.51
CA GLU A 180 4.45 32.43 -25.44
C GLU A 180 4.95 33.08 -24.16
N LEU A 181 6.17 32.75 -23.72
CA LEU A 181 6.76 33.35 -22.52
C LEU A 181 6.95 34.85 -22.68
N ARG A 182 7.26 35.34 -23.89
CA ARG A 182 7.34 36.77 -24.19
C ARG A 182 6.01 37.47 -23.97
N THR A 183 4.91 36.89 -24.44
CA THR A 183 3.57 37.45 -24.23
C THR A 183 3.24 37.50 -22.75
N ILE A 184 3.48 36.41 -22.01
CA ILE A 184 3.25 36.36 -20.56
C ILE A 184 4.08 37.43 -19.84
N ILE A 185 5.38 37.55 -20.15
CA ILE A 185 6.25 38.55 -19.52
C ILE A 185 5.80 39.97 -19.86
N ALA A 186 5.45 40.25 -21.11
CA ALA A 186 4.94 41.55 -21.52
C ALA A 186 3.65 41.92 -20.77
N GLU A 187 2.72 40.98 -20.61
CA GLU A 187 1.51 41.15 -19.82
C GLU A 187 1.81 41.43 -18.34
N LYS A 188 2.75 40.69 -17.73
CA LYS A 188 3.15 40.89 -16.33
C LYS A 188 3.86 42.21 -16.10
N ILE A 189 4.77 42.62 -17.00
CA ILE A 189 5.44 43.92 -16.97
C ILE A 189 4.39 45.04 -17.14
N ALA A 190 3.45 44.89 -18.07
CA ALA A 190 2.38 45.86 -18.26
C ALA A 190 1.45 45.95 -17.03
N ALA A 191 1.28 44.87 -16.26
CA ALA A 191 0.49 44.87 -15.04
C ALA A 191 1.25 45.39 -13.80
N ASP A 192 2.57 45.57 -13.88
CA ASP A 192 3.41 45.94 -12.74
C ASP A 192 3.17 47.41 -12.28
N PRO A 193 2.75 47.63 -11.02
CA PRO A 193 2.54 48.98 -10.47
C PRO A 193 3.80 49.85 -10.46
N GLN A 194 4.99 49.26 -10.31
CA GLN A 194 6.27 49.98 -10.23
C GLN A 194 6.66 50.61 -11.57
N LEU A 195 6.15 50.07 -12.69
CA LEU A 195 6.40 50.55 -14.04
C LEU A 195 5.52 51.74 -14.45
N GLY A 196 4.61 52.21 -13.59
CA GLY A 196 3.65 53.27 -13.91
C GLY A 196 4.25 54.59 -14.44
N LYS A 197 5.48 54.93 -14.05
CA LYS A 197 6.19 56.11 -14.59
C LYS A 197 6.87 55.85 -15.94
N LEU A 198 7.29 54.62 -16.20
CA LEU A 198 7.97 54.21 -17.43
C LEU A 198 7.01 54.17 -18.62
N LYS A 199 5.73 53.82 -18.39
CA LYS A 199 4.65 53.83 -19.40
C LYS A 199 4.38 55.18 -20.06
N ARG A 200 4.88 56.28 -19.47
CA ARG A 200 4.69 57.65 -20.02
C ARG A 200 5.77 58.06 -21.01
N LEU A 201 6.85 57.27 -21.15
CA LEU A 201 7.91 57.56 -22.10
C LEU A 201 7.51 57.10 -23.51
N PRO A 202 7.81 57.91 -24.55
CA PRO A 202 7.67 57.43 -25.92
C PRO A 202 8.62 56.24 -26.13
N PHE A 203 8.20 55.27 -26.95
CA PHE A 203 8.96 54.04 -27.27
C PHE A 203 9.17 53.05 -26.11
N HIS A 204 8.45 53.19 -24.98
CA HIS A 204 8.51 52.24 -23.86
C HIS A 204 8.38 50.78 -24.29
N ASP A 205 7.40 50.49 -25.16
CA ASP A 205 7.10 49.12 -25.57
C ASP A 205 8.24 48.50 -26.38
N GLU A 206 8.94 49.28 -27.19
CA GLU A 206 10.08 48.84 -27.98
C GLU A 206 11.31 48.58 -27.10
N ILE A 207 11.53 49.42 -26.09
CA ILE A 207 12.59 49.23 -25.09
C ILE A 207 12.34 47.95 -24.30
N VAL A 208 11.12 47.77 -23.75
CA VAL A 208 10.76 46.56 -23.00
C VAL A 208 10.92 45.33 -23.88
N ARG A 209 10.44 45.39 -25.12
CA ARG A 209 10.54 44.28 -26.08
C ARG A 209 12.00 43.89 -26.35
N THR A 210 12.88 44.87 -26.52
CA THR A 210 14.32 44.65 -26.77
C THR A 210 15.05 44.12 -25.54
N VAL A 211 14.73 44.66 -24.36
CA VAL A 211 15.30 44.19 -23.09
C VAL A 211 14.88 42.74 -22.83
N VAL A 212 13.60 42.42 -22.98
CA VAL A 212 13.08 41.05 -22.81
C VAL A 212 13.76 40.09 -23.79
N ASP A 213 13.88 40.45 -25.07
CA ASP A 213 14.55 39.62 -26.07
C ASP A 213 16.03 39.37 -25.75
N THR A 214 16.71 40.41 -25.25
CA THR A 214 18.13 40.34 -24.86
C THR A 214 18.30 39.48 -23.62
N SER A 215 17.47 39.70 -22.58
CA SER A 215 17.46 38.89 -21.36
C SER A 215 17.19 37.43 -21.66
N PHE A 216 16.23 37.10 -22.53
CA PHE A 216 15.98 35.72 -22.94
C PHE A 216 17.20 35.08 -23.58
N ARG A 217 17.88 35.80 -24.47
CA ARG A 217 19.08 35.27 -25.13
C ARG A 217 20.17 34.98 -24.10
N VAL A 218 20.46 35.94 -23.23
CA VAL A 218 21.47 35.78 -22.18
C VAL A 218 21.09 34.64 -21.22
N LEU A 219 19.81 34.51 -20.84
CA LEU A 219 19.36 33.40 -19.99
C LEU A 219 19.55 32.04 -20.65
N LEU A 220 19.24 31.92 -21.95
CA LEU A 220 19.47 30.68 -22.69
C LEU A 220 20.96 30.36 -22.82
N GLU A 221 21.81 31.36 -23.05
CA GLU A 221 23.26 31.19 -23.08
C GLU A 221 23.81 30.73 -21.71
N VAL A 222 23.32 31.33 -20.62
CA VAL A 222 23.68 30.92 -19.25
C VAL A 222 23.25 29.49 -18.97
N LEU A 223 22.03 29.08 -19.35
CA LEU A 223 21.54 27.71 -19.13
C LEU A 223 22.34 26.63 -19.87
N VAL A 224 23.14 26.98 -20.87
CA VAL A 224 24.00 26.04 -21.61
C VAL A 224 25.47 26.18 -21.17
N ASP A 225 25.79 27.09 -20.25
CA ASP A 225 27.13 27.23 -19.69
C ASP A 225 27.45 26.03 -18.77
N PRO A 226 28.60 25.35 -18.95
CA PRO A 226 28.96 24.18 -18.15
C PRO A 226 29.08 24.46 -16.64
N ARG A 227 29.25 25.71 -16.21
CA ARG A 227 29.26 26.08 -14.78
C ARG A 227 27.87 26.00 -14.15
N ILE A 228 26.82 26.09 -14.95
CA ILE A 228 25.45 25.95 -14.48
C ILE A 228 25.10 24.48 -14.20
N ASP A 229 25.78 23.52 -14.83
CA ASP A 229 25.59 22.09 -14.55
C ASP A 229 25.94 21.74 -13.10
N ASP A 230 27.04 22.31 -12.57
CA ASP A 230 27.43 22.14 -11.16
C ASP A 230 26.39 22.74 -10.20
N PHE A 231 25.85 23.92 -10.53
CA PHE A 231 24.80 24.56 -9.75
C PHE A 231 23.51 23.72 -9.74
N PHE A 232 23.07 23.21 -10.89
CA PHE A 232 21.90 22.35 -10.97
C PHE A 232 22.10 21.04 -10.19
N SER A 233 23.29 20.45 -10.28
CA SER A 233 23.63 19.24 -9.52
C SER A 233 23.53 19.48 -8.01
N ALA A 234 24.01 20.64 -7.53
CA ALA A 234 23.87 21.03 -6.13
C ALA A 234 22.39 21.19 -5.72
N VAL A 235 21.59 21.86 -6.53
CA VAL A 235 20.15 22.04 -6.27
C VAL A 235 19.42 20.69 -6.24
N VAL A 236 19.73 19.76 -7.16
CA VAL A 236 19.15 18.41 -7.16
C VAL A 236 19.53 17.64 -5.90
N ARG A 237 20.79 17.74 -5.46
CA ARG A 237 21.28 17.10 -4.23
C ARG A 237 20.57 17.63 -2.99
N ASP A 238 20.40 18.94 -2.88
CA ASP A 238 19.72 19.56 -1.74
C ASP A 238 18.23 19.19 -1.71
N ASN A 239 17.57 19.19 -2.88
CA ASN A 239 16.18 18.71 -3.00
C ASN A 239 16.04 17.23 -2.59
N ARG A 240 17.00 16.36 -2.94
CA ARG A 240 17.00 14.95 -2.47
C ARG A 240 16.98 14.89 -0.95
N GLU A 241 17.87 15.64 -0.29
CA GLU A 241 17.97 15.61 1.17
C GLU A 241 16.66 16.05 1.81
N GLN A 242 16.01 17.08 1.27
CA GLN A 242 14.70 17.53 1.72
C GLN A 242 13.62 16.44 1.53
N ILE A 243 13.52 15.83 0.35
CA ILE A 243 12.53 14.77 0.06
C ILE A 243 12.78 13.56 0.97
N ARG A 244 14.04 13.17 1.17
CA ARG A 244 14.42 12.05 2.05
C ARG A 244 14.00 12.31 3.49
N GLN A 245 14.23 13.51 4.02
CA GLN A 245 13.80 13.89 5.36
C GLN A 245 12.27 13.87 5.48
N ALA A 246 11.56 14.41 4.49
CA ALA A 246 10.09 14.39 4.46
C ALA A 246 9.53 12.95 4.48
N VAL A 247 10.12 12.03 3.71
CA VAL A 247 9.73 10.61 3.71
C VAL A 247 10.06 9.91 5.02
N GLN A 248 11.20 10.21 5.65
CA GLN A 248 11.55 9.66 6.97
C GLN A 248 10.51 10.07 8.02
N LEU A 249 10.13 11.35 8.01
CA LEU A 249 9.11 11.92 8.89
C LEU A 249 7.69 11.43 8.57
N GLY A 250 7.46 10.86 7.37
CA GLY A 250 6.16 10.38 6.92
C GLY A 250 5.22 11.47 6.42
N LEU A 251 5.75 12.66 6.11
CA LEU A 251 5.00 13.81 5.59
C LEU A 251 4.45 13.57 4.18
N ASN A 252 4.89 12.51 3.51
CA ASN A 252 4.36 12.08 2.22
C ASN A 252 3.04 11.29 2.32
N GLU A 253 2.60 10.91 3.52
CA GLU A 253 1.36 10.16 3.76
C GLU A 253 0.35 10.93 4.63
N VAL A 254 0.84 11.78 5.54
CA VAL A 254 0.03 12.54 6.48
C VAL A 254 0.62 13.95 6.62
N ASP A 255 -0.19 14.97 6.38
CA ASP A 255 0.16 16.36 6.70
C ASP A 255 0.23 16.50 8.22
N ASP A 256 1.42 16.80 8.74
CA ASP A 256 1.70 16.95 10.17
C ASP A 256 2.55 18.21 10.37
N ASP A 257 1.89 19.30 10.76
CA ASP A 257 2.47 20.63 10.91
C ASP A 257 3.65 20.67 11.89
N GLU A 258 3.69 19.79 12.90
CA GLU A 258 4.79 19.72 13.87
C GLU A 258 6.04 19.07 13.26
N LYS A 259 5.85 17.99 12.49
CA LYS A 259 6.96 17.35 11.78
C LYS A 259 7.44 18.20 10.62
N GLU A 260 6.56 18.95 9.96
CA GLU A 260 6.96 19.85 8.87
C GLU A 260 7.88 20.99 9.34
N GLN A 261 7.68 21.50 10.57
CA GLN A 261 8.57 22.52 11.16
C GLN A 261 10.01 22.04 11.35
N SER A 262 10.24 20.72 11.37
CA SER A 262 11.58 20.14 11.48
C SER A 262 12.32 20.09 10.13
N LEU A 263 11.64 20.37 9.01
CA LEU A 263 12.28 20.48 7.70
C LEU A 263 12.98 21.84 7.55
N PRO A 264 14.18 21.88 6.95
CA PRO A 264 14.90 23.14 6.72
C PRO A 264 14.18 24.07 5.74
N VAL A 265 13.33 23.53 4.86
CA VAL A 265 12.54 24.26 3.88
C VAL A 265 11.15 23.63 3.82
N ARG A 266 10.11 24.47 3.70
CA ARG A 266 8.69 24.06 3.61
C ARG A 266 8.46 23.13 2.41
N THR A 267 7.47 22.25 2.51
CA THR A 267 7.10 21.38 1.39
C THR A 267 6.41 22.17 0.26
N GLN A 268 6.45 21.67 -0.98
CA GLN A 268 5.74 22.31 -2.10
C GLN A 268 4.22 22.35 -1.87
N HIS A 269 3.67 21.33 -1.19
CA HIS A 269 2.25 21.25 -0.89
C HIS A 269 1.81 22.39 0.04
N SER A 270 2.54 22.64 1.13
CA SER A 270 2.24 23.74 2.05
C SER A 270 2.44 25.11 1.40
N ALA A 271 3.48 25.27 0.56
CA ALA A 271 3.70 26.50 -0.21
C ALA A 271 2.55 26.79 -1.19
N ALA A 272 2.03 25.76 -1.88
CA ALA A 272 0.89 25.91 -2.79
C ALA A 272 -0.40 26.28 -2.04
N LEU A 273 -0.66 25.66 -0.88
CA LEU A 273 -1.80 26.00 -0.03
C LEU A 273 -1.73 27.44 0.49
N GLU A 274 -0.55 27.91 0.87
CA GLU A 274 -0.34 29.29 1.29
C GLU A 274 -0.52 30.27 0.12
N TYR A 275 0.00 29.93 -1.07
CA TYR A 275 -0.23 30.72 -2.27
C TYR A 275 -1.73 30.87 -2.58
N ASP A 276 -2.50 29.77 -2.52
CA ASP A 276 -3.95 29.78 -2.72
C ASP A 276 -4.70 30.56 -1.61
N ARG A 277 -4.20 30.55 -0.36
CA ARG A 277 -4.75 31.39 0.72
C ARG A 277 -4.49 32.88 0.48
N LEU A 278 -3.30 33.23 -0.03
CA LEU A 278 -2.89 34.62 -0.28
C LEU A 278 -3.47 35.16 -1.59
N HIS A 279 -3.75 34.28 -2.56
CA HIS A 279 -4.34 34.59 -3.86
C HIS A 279 -5.63 33.80 -4.05
N PRO A 280 -6.65 34.02 -3.20
CA PRO A 280 -7.93 33.35 -3.36
C PRO A 280 -8.43 33.68 -4.76
N LYS A 281 -8.57 32.66 -5.61
CA LYS A 281 -9.13 32.84 -6.95
C LYS A 281 -10.46 33.57 -6.78
N SER A 282 -10.55 34.81 -7.24
CA SER A 282 -11.82 35.49 -7.43
C SER A 282 -12.60 34.63 -8.41
N ARG A 283 -13.48 33.77 -7.89
CA ARG A 283 -14.41 33.00 -8.71
C ARG A 283 -15.29 34.02 -9.43
N LEU A 284 -14.98 34.25 -10.70
CA LEU A 284 -15.99 34.64 -11.70
C LEU A 284 -16.94 33.46 -11.91
#